data_AF-A0A822HC75-F1
#
_entry.id   AF-A0A822HC75-F1
#
_cell.length_a   1.000
_cell.length_b   1.000
_cell.length_c   1.000
_cell.angle_alpha   90.00
_cell.angle_beta   90.00
_cell.angle_gamma   90.00
#
_symmetry.space_group_name_H-M   'P 1'
#
loop_
_entity.id
_entity.type
_entity.pdbx_description
1 polymer ?
#
loop_
_entity_poly.entity_id
_entity_poly.type
_entity_poly.pdbx_seq_one_letter_code
_entity_poly.pdbx_strand_id
1 'polypeptide(L)'
;VLYTSVYHKPSAEPCVVPFISDHPRYTFSNIIQTALVRAIRYSSTFAAFNIERRAIRLMLLFNGYPSTYIDQQFRKVFGNSISSTSILPLIDNEGQFSELRNKLMGQPTSRQSQVEARITQSKDDNGQYP
;
A
#
# COMPACT_ATOMS: atom_id res chain seq x y z
N VAL A 1 -21.08 5.11 8.95
CA VAL A 1 -19.84 4.53 8.38
C VAL A 1 -19.31 5.52 7.34
N LEU A 2 -18.13 6.09 7.54
CA LEU A 2 -17.49 6.94 6.53
C LEU A 2 -16.87 6.02 5.46
N TYR A 3 -17.42 6.04 4.25
CA TYR A 3 -16.87 5.34 3.09
C TYR A 3 -15.74 6.20 2.51
N THR A 4 -14.49 5.92 2.87
CA THR A 4 -13.35 6.65 2.32
C THR A 4 -12.69 5.77 1.28
N SER A 5 -12.79 6.11 -0.01
CA SER A 5 -11.86 5.60 -1.01
C SER A 5 -10.52 6.32 -0.85
N VAL A 6 -9.46 5.81 -1.49
CA VAL A 6 -8.19 6.54 -1.51
C VAL A 6 -8.42 7.84 -2.26
N TYR A 7 -8.10 8.99 -1.63
CA TYR A 7 -8.16 10.25 -2.34
C TYR A 7 -7.01 10.34 -3.34
N HIS A 8 -7.36 10.45 -4.63
CA HIS A 8 -6.42 10.73 -5.71
C HIS A 8 -6.47 12.21 -6.04
N LYS A 9 -5.35 12.90 -5.88
CA LYS A 9 -5.26 14.32 -6.26
C LYS A 9 -5.40 14.40 -7.79
N PRO A 10 -6.37 15.16 -8.35
CA PRO A 10 -6.58 15.21 -9.80
C PRO A 10 -5.37 15.72 -10.58
N SER A 11 -4.50 16.51 -9.95
CA SER A 11 -3.28 17.06 -10.55
C SER A 11 -2.04 16.17 -10.35
N ALA A 12 -2.16 15.04 -9.64
CA ALA A 12 -1.08 14.08 -9.57
C ALA A 12 -1.20 13.20 -10.81
N GLU A 13 -0.23 13.30 -11.73
CA GLU A 13 -0.22 12.44 -12.90
C GLU A 13 -0.21 10.96 -12.45
N PRO A 14 -0.96 10.07 -13.12
CA PRO A 14 -0.88 8.63 -12.88
C PRO A 14 0.48 8.04 -13.31
N CYS A 15 1.38 8.87 -13.85
CA CYS A 15 2.70 8.47 -14.30
C CYS A 15 3.69 8.42 -13.13
N VAL A 16 3.58 7.38 -12.32
CA VAL A 16 4.65 7.01 -11.39
C VAL A 16 5.77 6.42 -12.25
N VAL A 17 6.80 7.24 -12.51
CA VAL A 17 8.12 6.92 -13.07
C VAL A 17 8.16 5.63 -13.92
N PRO A 18 8.43 5.73 -15.24
CA PRO A 18 8.52 4.58 -16.13
C PRO A 18 9.41 3.48 -15.56
N PHE A 19 9.03 2.21 -15.80
CA PHE A 19 9.80 1.05 -15.31
C PHE A 19 11.26 1.03 -15.82
N ILE A 20 11.56 1.75 -16.90
CA ILE A 20 12.90 1.90 -17.49
C ILE A 20 13.77 2.98 -16.81
N SER A 21 13.33 3.58 -15.71
CA SER A 21 14.12 4.61 -15.02
C SER A 21 15.44 4.05 -14.46
N ASP A 22 16.49 4.88 -14.47
CA ASP A 22 17.81 4.59 -13.91
C ASP A 22 17.80 4.35 -12.38
N HIS A 23 16.64 4.46 -11.73
CA HIS A 23 16.51 4.20 -10.31
C HIS A 23 16.64 2.70 -9.99
N PRO A 24 17.13 2.37 -8.77
CA PRO A 24 17.24 0.99 -8.34
C PRO A 24 15.88 0.26 -8.28
N ARG A 25 15.89 -1.04 -8.59
CA ARG A 25 14.69 -1.91 -8.58
C ARG A 25 13.91 -1.91 -7.27
N TYR A 26 14.58 -1.63 -6.14
CA TYR A 26 13.93 -1.57 -4.82
C TYR A 26 12.98 -0.37 -4.70
N THR A 27 13.28 0.74 -5.38
CA THR A 27 12.44 1.95 -5.38
C THR A 27 11.08 1.65 -6.00
N PHE A 28 11.07 0.93 -7.12
CA PHE A 28 9.84 0.50 -7.80
C PHE A 28 9.01 -0.47 -6.95
N SER A 29 9.65 -1.41 -6.26
CA SER A 29 8.92 -2.33 -5.37
C SER A 29 8.25 -1.60 -4.20
N ASN A 30 8.93 -0.60 -3.62
CA ASN A 30 8.39 0.15 -2.51
C ASN A 30 7.16 0.98 -2.91
N ILE A 31 7.16 1.55 -4.12
CA ILE A 31 6.01 2.32 -4.61
C ILE A 31 4.78 1.42 -4.74
N ILE A 32 4.93 0.25 -5.36
CA ILE A 32 3.82 -0.70 -5.55
C ILE A 32 3.28 -1.18 -4.21
N GLN A 33 4.17 -1.61 -3.30
CA GLN A 33 3.76 -2.13 -1.99
C GLN A 33 3.11 -1.03 -1.15
N THR A 34 3.65 0.18 -1.14
CA THR A 34 3.09 1.30 -0.39
C THR A 34 1.72 1.70 -0.93
N ALA A 35 1.55 1.79 -2.24
CA ALA A 35 0.26 2.10 -2.86
C ALA A 35 -0.82 1.08 -2.45
N LEU A 36 -0.49 -0.21 -2.49
CA LEU A 36 -1.40 -1.28 -2.06
C LEU A 36 -1.73 -1.23 -0.58
N VAL A 37 -0.72 -1.06 0.29
CA VAL A 37 -0.95 -0.97 1.74
C VAL A 37 -1.84 0.23 2.08
N ARG A 38 -1.64 1.37 1.41
CA ARG A 38 -2.52 2.54 1.56
C ARG A 38 -3.94 2.26 1.08
N ALA A 39 -4.10 1.57 -0.05
CA ALA A 39 -5.41 1.18 -0.55
C ALA A 39 -6.16 0.29 0.46
N ILE A 40 -5.48 -0.68 1.08
CA ILE A 40 -6.09 -1.56 2.08
C ILE A 40 -6.48 -0.78 3.35
N ARG A 41 -5.61 0.11 3.83
CA ARG A 41 -5.86 0.87 5.07
C ARG A 41 -7.03 1.85 4.92
N TYR A 42 -7.07 2.58 3.81
CA TYR A 42 -8.05 3.63 3.60
C TYR A 42 -9.39 3.13 3.11
N SER A 43 -9.42 2.04 2.34
CA SER A 43 -10.69 1.49 1.86
C SER A 43 -11.51 0.91 3.02
N SER A 44 -12.74 1.38 3.16
CA SER A 44 -13.67 0.90 4.18
C SER A 44 -14.42 -0.36 3.77
N THR A 45 -14.49 -0.67 2.47
CA THR A 45 -15.16 -1.85 1.91
C THR A 45 -14.27 -2.58 0.93
N PHE A 46 -14.49 -3.89 0.78
CA PHE A 46 -13.80 -4.71 -0.21
C PHE A 46 -14.08 -4.23 -1.65
N ALA A 47 -15.29 -3.75 -1.94
CA ALA A 47 -15.63 -3.19 -3.24
C ALA A 47 -14.77 -1.96 -3.58
N ALA A 48 -14.63 -1.01 -2.64
CA ALA A 48 -13.79 0.17 -2.84
C ALA A 48 -12.32 -0.22 -3.01
N PHE A 49 -11.85 -1.17 -2.18
CA PHE A 49 -10.50 -1.71 -2.31
C PHE A 49 -10.25 -2.35 -3.69
N ASN A 50 -11.20 -3.10 -4.24
CA ASN A 50 -11.05 -3.72 -5.55
C ASN A 50 -10.96 -2.71 -6.69
N ILE A 51 -11.72 -1.62 -6.62
CA ILE A 51 -11.64 -0.52 -7.58
C ILE A 51 -10.24 0.09 -7.54
N GLU A 52 -9.76 0.44 -6.34
CA GLU A 52 -8.43 1.00 -6.12
C GLU A 52 -7.32 0.07 -6.59
N ARG A 53 -7.44 -1.21 -6.26
CA ARG A 53 -6.49 -2.24 -6.68
C ARG A 53 -6.40 -2.36 -8.21
N ARG A 54 -7.54 -2.32 -8.90
CA ARG A 54 -7.57 -2.33 -10.38
C ARG A 54 -6.95 -1.06 -10.94
N ALA A 55 -7.25 0.10 -10.35
CA ALA A 55 -6.66 1.37 -10.73
C ALA A 55 -5.13 1.36 -10.60
N ILE A 56 -4.60 0.89 -9.46
CA ILE A 56 -3.14 0.73 -9.24
C ILE A 56 -2.54 -0.22 -10.28
N ARG A 57 -3.17 -1.36 -10.57
CA ARG A 57 -2.66 -2.31 -11.57
C ARG A 57 -2.60 -1.66 -12.96
N LEU A 58 -3.68 -0.99 -13.37
CA LEU A 58 -3.73 -0.30 -14.66
C LEU A 58 -2.66 0.79 -14.73
N MET A 59 -2.55 1.63 -13.71
CA MET A 59 -1.53 2.67 -13.59
C MET A 59 -0.13 2.09 -13.80
N LEU A 60 0.21 0.97 -13.14
CA LEU A 60 1.52 0.33 -13.29
C LEU A 60 1.75 -0.21 -14.71
N LEU A 61 0.74 -0.83 -15.32
CA LEU A 61 0.81 -1.31 -16.70
C LEU A 61 1.04 -0.15 -17.68
N PHE A 62 0.33 0.97 -17.50
CA PHE A 62 0.52 2.18 -18.30
C PHE A 62 1.93 2.77 -18.16
N ASN A 63 2.55 2.64 -16.99
CA ASN A 63 3.95 3.05 -16.76
C ASN A 63 4.99 2.02 -17.24
N GLY A 64 4.57 0.99 -17.98
CA GLY A 64 5.47 -0.01 -18.58
C GLY A 64 5.98 -1.07 -17.62
N TYR A 65 5.35 -1.24 -16.45
CA TYR A 65 5.75 -2.29 -15.51
C TYR A 65 5.32 -3.66 -16.04
N PRO A 66 6.20 -4.67 -16.06
CA PRO A 66 5.83 -6.02 -16.46
C PRO A 66 4.74 -6.60 -15.56
N SER A 67 3.70 -7.21 -16.16
CA SER A 67 2.58 -7.80 -15.43
C SER A 67 3.03 -8.83 -14.38
N THR A 68 4.01 -9.66 -14.74
CA THR A 68 4.60 -10.68 -13.86
C THR A 68 5.28 -10.07 -12.63
N TYR A 69 5.94 -8.91 -12.79
CA TYR A 69 6.55 -8.17 -11.70
C TYR A 69 5.48 -7.56 -10.79
N ILE A 70 4.43 -6.97 -11.36
CA ILE A 70 3.28 -6.45 -10.60
C ILE A 70 2.68 -7.57 -9.74
N ASP A 71 2.43 -8.74 -10.33
CA ASP A 71 1.87 -9.90 -9.63
C ASP A 71 2.79 -10.40 -8.50
N GLN A 72 4.10 -10.36 -8.71
CA GLN A 72 5.07 -10.70 -7.67
C GLN A 72 5.00 -9.70 -6.49
N GLN A 73 4.94 -8.40 -6.77
CA GLN A 73 4.87 -7.39 -5.70
C GLN A 73 3.54 -7.44 -4.95
N PHE A 74 2.44 -7.68 -5.66
CA PHE A 74 1.13 -7.85 -5.04
C PHE A 74 1.16 -9.06 -4.10
N ARG A 75 1.69 -10.21 -4.55
CA ARG A 75 1.84 -11.40 -3.70
C ARG A 75 2.66 -11.15 -2.43
N LYS A 76 3.69 -10.30 -2.48
CA LYS A 76 4.46 -9.93 -1.27
C LYS A 76 3.63 -9.20 -0.23
N VAL A 77 2.70 -8.33 -0.66
CA VAL A 77 1.83 -7.59 0.25
C VAL A 77 0.80 -8.49 0.90
N PHE A 78 0.21 -9.39 0.11
CA PHE A 78 -0.86 -10.25 0.60
C PHE A 78 -0.37 -11.55 1.25
N GLY A 79 0.86 -11.98 0.99
CA GLY A 79 1.47 -13.21 1.52
C GLY A 79 1.14 -14.47 0.73
N ASN A 80 1.52 -15.63 1.29
CA ASN A 80 1.26 -16.97 0.72
C ASN A 80 -0.20 -17.44 0.86
N SER A 81 -1.10 -16.61 1.39
CA SER A 81 -2.53 -16.93 1.54
C SER A 81 -3.29 -16.95 0.20
N ILE A 82 -2.58 -16.79 -0.93
CA ILE A 82 -3.16 -16.65 -2.26
C ILE A 82 -2.69 -17.76 -3.17
N SER A 83 -3.67 -18.52 -3.65
CA SER A 83 -3.49 -19.56 -4.65
C SER A 83 -3.00 -18.98 -5.98
N SER A 84 -1.97 -19.59 -6.54
CA SER A 84 -1.17 -19.14 -7.69
C SER A 84 -1.89 -19.16 -9.05
N THR A 85 -3.22 -19.26 -9.09
CA THR A 85 -4.00 -19.48 -10.32
C THR A 85 -4.84 -18.29 -10.78
N SER A 86 -5.00 -17.23 -9.97
CA SER A 86 -5.78 -16.05 -10.36
C SER A 86 -4.90 -14.88 -10.82
N ILE A 87 -5.31 -14.21 -11.91
CA ILE A 87 -4.70 -12.99 -12.48
C ILE A 87 -4.68 -11.82 -11.45
N LEU A 88 -5.42 -11.99 -10.37
CA LEU A 88 -5.53 -11.07 -9.24
C LEU A 88 -5.38 -11.87 -7.94
N PRO A 89 -4.38 -11.62 -7.07
CA PRO A 89 -4.32 -12.20 -5.74
C PRO A 89 -5.66 -12.17 -4.99
N LEU A 90 -6.12 -13.35 -4.61
CA LEU A 90 -7.51 -13.64 -4.33
C LEU A 90 -7.88 -13.29 -2.87
N ILE A 91 -8.15 -12.01 -2.60
CA ILE A 91 -9.08 -11.63 -1.54
C ILE A 91 -10.44 -11.62 -2.23
N ASP A 92 -11.38 -12.44 -1.78
CA ASP A 92 -12.66 -12.63 -2.46
C ASP A 92 -13.87 -12.18 -1.66
N ASN A 93 -13.69 -11.92 -0.37
CA ASN A 93 -14.78 -11.55 0.51
C ASN A 93 -14.37 -10.47 1.51
N GLU A 94 -15.40 -9.80 2.03
CA GLU A 94 -15.26 -8.72 3.01
C GLU A 94 -14.58 -9.21 4.31
N GLY A 95 -14.78 -10.47 4.70
CA GLY A 95 -14.16 -11.06 5.89
C GLY A 95 -12.63 -11.12 5.79
N GLN A 96 -12.11 -11.69 4.70
CA GLN A 96 -10.68 -11.74 4.40
C GLN A 96 -10.07 -10.34 4.27
N PHE A 97 -10.80 -9.41 3.65
CA PHE A 97 -10.37 -8.02 3.54
C PHE A 97 -10.26 -7.36 4.91
N SER A 98 -11.27 -7.52 5.77
CA SER A 98 -11.29 -6.97 7.13
C SER A 98 -10.15 -7.52 8.00
N GLU A 99 -9.91 -8.84 7.94
CA GLU A 99 -8.80 -9.48 8.65
C GLU A 99 -7.44 -8.92 8.22
N LEU A 100 -7.21 -8.84 6.90
CA LEU A 100 -5.99 -8.26 6.35
C LEU A 100 -5.83 -6.79 6.74
N ARG A 101 -6.91 -6.01 6.68
CA ARG A 101 -6.91 -4.61 7.06
C ARG A 101 -6.56 -4.45 8.53
N ASN A 102 -7.17 -5.23 9.42
CA ASN A 102 -6.86 -5.19 10.86
C ASN A 102 -5.40 -5.54 11.15
N LYS A 103 -4.86 -6.57 10.47
CA LYS A 103 -3.43 -6.93 10.55
C LYS A 103 -2.52 -5.77 10.13
N LEU A 104 -2.87 -5.07 9.05
CA LEU A 104 -2.08 -3.95 8.53
C LEU A 104 -2.25 -2.65 9.31
N MET A 105 -3.39 -2.44 9.97
CA MET A 105 -3.62 -1.28 10.84
C MET A 105 -2.79 -1.36 12.13
N GLY A 106 -2.53 -2.58 12.64
CA GLY A 106 -1.68 -2.79 13.82
C GLY A 106 -0.18 -2.61 13.59
N GLN A 107 0.27 -2.39 12.35
CA GLN A 107 1.69 -2.20 12.03
C GLN A 107 1.95 -0.73 11.69
N PRO A 108 2.70 0.04 12.52
CA PRO A 108 3.10 1.38 12.12
C PRO A 108 3.98 1.31 10.86
N THR A 109 3.80 2.23 9.92
CA THR A 109 4.76 2.37 8.81
C THR A 109 6.12 2.78 9.36
N SER A 110 7.23 2.48 8.67
CA SER A 110 8.57 2.90 9.13
C SER A 110 8.65 4.39 9.43
N ARG A 111 7.95 5.24 8.66
CA ARG A 111 7.85 6.67 8.91
C ARG A 111 7.04 6.99 10.18
N GLN A 112 5.93 6.30 10.42
CA GLN A 112 5.17 6.43 11.67
C GLN A 112 6.01 6.01 12.87
N SER A 113 6.71 4.87 12.80
CA SER A 113 7.61 4.43 13.87
C SER A 113 8.74 5.43 14.15
N GLN A 114 9.31 6.06 13.10
CA GLN A 114 10.32 7.10 13.27
C GLN A 114 9.75 8.38 13.91
N VAL A 115 8.52 8.77 13.55
CA VAL A 115 7.84 9.93 14.14
C VAL A 115 7.48 9.64 15.60
N GLU A 116 6.94 8.46 15.90
CA GLU A 116 6.65 8.02 17.27
C GLU A 116 7.91 7.98 18.13
N ALA A 117 9.02 7.43 17.62
CA ALA A 117 10.31 7.43 18.31
C ALA A 117 10.83 8.86 18.60
N ARG A 118 10.70 9.78 17.64
CA ARG A 118 11.07 11.19 17.83
C ARG A 118 10.17 11.91 18.83
N ILE A 119 8.87 11.61 18.84
CA ILE A 119 7.93 12.16 19.82
C ILE A 119 8.28 11.68 21.22
N THR A 120 8.59 10.39 21.40
CA THR A 120 9.02 9.84 22.69
C THR A 120 10.32 10.49 23.17
N GLN A 121 11.34 10.60 22.31
CA GLN A 121 12.59 11.29 22.65
C GLN A 121 12.37 12.77 23.05
N SER A 122 11.52 13.50 22.32
CA SER A 122 11.21 14.89 22.65
C SER A 122 10.41 15.07 23.95
N LYS A 123 9.69 14.03 24.41
CA LYS A 123 9.00 14.05 25.70
C LYS A 123 9.98 13.84 26.86
N ASP A 124 10.98 12.99 26.66
CA ASP A 124 12.03 12.74 27.65
C ASP A 124 12.91 13.99 27.83
N ASP A 125 13.22 14.73 26.75
CA ASP A 125 13.99 15.97 26.82
C ASP A 125 13.23 17.15 27.46
N ASN A 126 11.90 17.22 27.31
CA ASN A 126 11.07 18.27 27.91
C ASN A 126 10.69 18.01 29.40
N GLY A 127 11.02 16.83 29.94
CA GLY A 127 10.86 16.51 31.36
C GLY A 127 12.01 17.00 32.25
N GLN A 128 13.05 17.58 31.65
CA GLN A 128 14.30 17.91 32.32
C GLN A 128 14.54 19.43 32.40
N TYR A 129 13.67 20.18 33.05
CA TYR A 129 14.05 21.44 33.69
C TYR A 129 13.31 21.58 35.04
N PRO A 130 14.04 21.73 36.17
CA PRO A 130 13.46 21.95 37.50
C PRO A 130 12.81 23.33 37.66
#